data_AF-N6T060-F1
#
_entry.id   AF-N6T060-F1
#
_cell.length_a   1.000
_cell.length_b   1.000
_cell.length_c   1.000
_cell.angle_alpha   90.00
_cell.angle_beta   90.00
_cell.angle_gamma   90.00
#
_symmetry.space_group_name_H-M   'P 1'
#
loop_
_entity.id
_entity.type
_entity.pdbx_description
1 polymer ?
#
loop_
_entity_poly.entity_id
_entity_poly.type
_entity_poly.pdbx_seq_one_letter_code
_entity_poly.pdbx_strand_id
1 'polypeptide(L)' 'MRCCEECARTEGEPCGGDLGFSGTCEPGLTCQQPGLTPSEGTCRPDTDGQKDT' A
#
# COMPACT_ATOMS: atom_id res chain seq x y z
N MET A 1 -10.41 -14.39 -6.86
CA MET A 1 -9.56 -15.43 -6.23
C MET A 1 -8.49 -14.72 -5.41
N ARG A 2 -8.41 -14.99 -4.10
CA ARG A 2 -7.23 -14.70 -3.27
C ARG A 2 -6.45 -16.01 -3.16
N CYS A 3 -5.19 -16.02 -3.56
CA CYS A 3 -4.40 -17.26 -3.58
C CYS A 3 -3.93 -17.67 -2.18
N CYS A 4 -3.70 -16.70 -1.27
CA CYS A 4 -3.32 -16.91 0.13
C CYS A 4 -3.92 -15.80 1.02
N GLU A 5 -4.17 -16.09 2.30
CA GLU A 5 -4.34 -15.05 3.33
C GLU A 5 -2.94 -14.59 3.77
N GLU A 6 -2.48 -13.46 3.24
CA GLU A 6 -1.24 -12.83 3.64
C GLU A 6 -1.46 -11.86 4.80
N CYS A 7 -0.47 -11.74 5.69
CA CYS A 7 -0.50 -10.72 6.72
C CYS A 7 -0.49 -9.34 6.04
N ALA A 8 -1.36 -8.45 6.53
CA ALA A 8 -1.38 -7.09 6.06
C ALA A 8 -0.12 -6.34 6.55
N ARG A 9 0.32 -5.36 5.76
CA ARG A 9 1.56 -4.60 5.97
C ARG A 9 1.36 -3.48 6.99
N THR A 10 2.22 -3.43 8.00
CA THR A 10 2.18 -2.43 9.08
C THR A 10 2.70 -1.06 8.62
N GLU A 11 2.54 -0.02 9.43
CA GLU A 11 3.08 1.31 9.13
C GLU A 11 4.61 1.23 8.87
N GLY A 12 5.06 1.83 7.78
CA GLY A 12 6.47 1.83 7.37
C GLY A 12 6.88 0.62 6.52
N GLU A 13 6.04 -0.39 6.37
CA GLU A 13 6.31 -1.53 5.50
C GLU A 13 6.10 -1.16 4.02
N PRO A 14 6.86 -1.80 3.10
CA PRO A 14 6.67 -1.64 1.67
C PRO A 14 5.31 -2.19 1.22
N CYS A 15 4.71 -1.53 0.22
CA CYS A 15 3.44 -1.92 -0.36
C CYS A 15 3.38 -1.60 -1.87
N GLY A 16 2.49 -2.27 -2.61
CA GLY A 16 2.38 -2.07 -4.05
C GLY A 16 3.51 -2.72 -4.87
N GLY A 17 4.21 -1.93 -5.69
CA GLY A 17 5.28 -2.37 -6.59
C GLY A 17 4.80 -2.76 -8.00
N ASP A 18 5.71 -2.74 -8.98
CA ASP A 18 5.50 -3.31 -10.32
C ASP A 18 5.04 -4.77 -10.13
N LEU A 19 3.80 -5.09 -10.52
CA LEU A 19 3.10 -6.38 -10.34
C LEU A 19 2.32 -6.60 -9.02
N GLY A 20 2.28 -5.65 -8.08
CA GLY A 20 1.41 -5.73 -6.89
C GLY A 20 1.82 -6.79 -5.85
N PHE A 21 3.11 -7.17 -5.82
CA PHE A 21 3.63 -8.22 -4.95
C PHE A 21 3.95 -7.76 -3.52
N SER A 22 4.06 -6.47 -3.25
CA SER A 22 4.51 -5.98 -1.94
C SER A 22 3.38 -6.02 -0.89
N GLY A 23 2.21 -6.55 -1.24
CA GLY A 23 1.11 -6.85 -0.33
C GLY A 23 0.23 -5.65 -0.02
N THR A 24 -0.82 -5.90 0.77
CA THR A 24 -1.83 -4.89 1.13
C THR A 24 -1.57 -4.34 2.53
N CYS A 25 -1.70 -3.03 2.72
CA CYS A 25 -1.57 -2.39 4.03
C CYS A 25 -2.67 -2.82 5.01
N GLU A 26 -2.36 -2.78 6.31
CA GLU A 26 -3.35 -3.00 7.36
C GLU A 26 -4.51 -1.99 7.28
N PRO A 27 -5.72 -2.36 7.73
CA PRO A 27 -6.85 -1.43 7.76
C PRO A 27 -6.51 -0.13 8.50
N GLY A 28 -6.77 1.01 7.86
CA GLY A 28 -6.41 2.35 8.40
C GLY A 28 -5.06 2.88 7.91
N LEU A 29 -4.31 2.08 7.15
CA LEU A 29 -3.11 2.49 6.43
C LEU A 29 -3.37 2.49 4.92
N THR A 30 -2.78 3.47 4.25
CA THR A 30 -2.86 3.64 2.80
C THR A 30 -1.46 3.50 2.21
N CYS A 31 -1.38 2.85 1.05
CA CYS A 31 -0.11 2.67 0.36
C CYS A 31 0.29 3.97 -0.35
N GLN A 32 1.24 4.71 0.22
CA GLN A 32 1.71 5.96 -0.35
C GLN A 32 2.93 5.72 -1.24
N GLN A 33 2.81 6.03 -2.53
CA GLN A 33 3.91 5.91 -3.48
C GLN A 33 4.67 7.25 -3.58
N PRO A 34 6.01 7.26 -3.46
CA PRO A 34 6.80 8.50 -3.39
C PRO A 34 6.98 9.24 -4.74
N GLY A 35 6.16 8.99 -5.77
CA GLY A 35 6.24 9.74 -7.03
C GLY A 35 5.63 9.04 -8.25
N LEU A 36 6.05 9.51 -9.43
CA LEU A 36 5.56 9.08 -10.76
C LEU A 36 6.17 7.75 -11.26
N THR A 37 7.14 7.19 -10.54
CA THR A 37 7.77 5.92 -10.90
C THR A 37 7.04 4.77 -10.20
N PRO A 38 7.02 3.56 -10.79
CA PRO A 38 6.46 2.37 -10.15
C PRO A 38 7.40 1.82 -9.06
N SER A 39 7.88 2.72 -8.21
CA SER A 39 8.63 2.38 -7.02
C SER A 39 7.65 1.84 -5.99
N GLU A 40 8.11 0.81 -5.27
CA GLU A 40 7.45 0.28 -4.09
C GLU A 40 7.00 1.43 -3.17
N GLY A 41 5.72 1.46 -2.83
CA GLY A 41 5.14 2.44 -1.92
C GLY A 41 5.43 2.06 -0.47
N THR A 42 4.94 2.86 0.47
CA THR A 42 5.05 2.57 1.90
C THR A 42 3.72 2.76 2.59
N CYS A 43 3.34 1.84 3.48
CA CYS A 43 2.12 1.95 4.26
C CYS A 43 2.23 3.09 5.26
N ARG A 44 1.30 4.04 5.18
CA ARG A 44 1.24 5.22 6.03
C ARG A 44 -0.20 5.44 6.49
N PRO A 45 -0.42 6.06 7.67
CA PRO A 45 -1.77 6.35 8.13
C PRO A 45 -2.49 7.22 7.12
N ASP A 46 -3.78 6.95 6.93
CA ASP A 46 -4.67 7.71 6.06
C ASP A 46 -4.91 9.11 6.64
N THR A 47 -3.92 9.99 6.51
CA THR A 47 -4.03 11.42 6.83
C THR A 47 -4.30 12.26 5.59
N ASP A 48 -4.30 11.65 4.42
CA ASP A 48 -4.54 12.25 3.11
C ASP A 48 -5.87 11.70 2.58
N GLY A 49 -6.95 12.42 2.85
CA GLY A 49 -8.26 12.08 2.34
C GLY A 49 -8.21 11.88 0.82
N GLN A 50 -8.67 10.70 0.39
CA GLN A 50 -9.13 10.40 -0.97
C GLN A 50 -9.62 11.66 -1.71
N LYS A 51 -8.78 12.19 -2.61
CA LYS A 51 -9.13 13.25 -3.58
C LYS A 51 -9.80 12.64 -4.83
N ASP A 52 -10.65 11.65 -4.63
CA ASP A 52 -11.43 11.02 -5.69
C ASP A 52 -12.71 11.85 -5.89
N THR A 53 -12.58 12.94 -6.65
CA THR A 53 -13.70 13.62 -7.31
C THR A 53 -13.71 13.30 -8.80
#